data_AF-A0A3C0NUE8-F1
#
_entry.id   AF-A0A3C0NUE8-F1
#
_cell.length_a   1.000
_cell.length_b   1.000
_cell.length_c   1.000
_cell.angle_alpha   90.00
_cell.angle_beta   90.00
_cell.angle_gamma   90.00
#
_symmetry.space_group_name_H-M   'P 1'
#
loop_
_entity.id
_entity.type
_entity.pdbx_description
1 polymer ?
#
loop_
_entity_poly.entity_id
_entity_poly.type
_entity_poly.pdbx_seq_one_letter_code
_entity_poly.pdbx_strand_id
1 'polypeptide(L)'
;FGDGQRFGVNIGYSFEGDISNGQIVPSPVGSAGGMRKIQDFGGFFDETTIVICGDAIIDLDITKAVAEHKRKGALVSLVAKEVPMDKVSSYGIVVTDAQGQITSFQEKPTQAEARSNLANTGIYIFEPAALDLIPSGSEFDIGSDLFPLLVERKLPFYAINQPFNWIDIGIVSDYWLVMQQVMRGEVPSMQMPGKQIKPGVWVGLNVHIDWENTKIEGPVYIGSGARVDKGTQIIGPSWISNGCHIQRGGNVTRSILFEYTRVGQDYTFNEMIVCGEYCVDKNGRMMHVDDEACDLIWSDAREKVIYPMNYAHARL
;
A
#
# COMPACT_ATOMS: atom_id res chain seq x y z
N PHE A 1 -3.06 12.64 2.33
CA PHE A 1 -2.15 13.30 1.38
C PHE A 1 -2.40 14.80 1.22
N GLY A 2 -3.39 15.36 1.93
CA GLY A 2 -3.70 16.80 1.83
C GLY A 2 -4.10 17.14 0.40
N ASP A 3 -3.73 18.33 -0.06
CA ASP A 3 -3.93 18.78 -1.43
C ASP A 3 -2.80 18.36 -2.39
N GLY A 4 -1.80 17.60 -1.91
CA GLY A 4 -0.67 17.14 -2.70
C GLY A 4 0.50 18.12 -2.85
N GLN A 5 0.37 19.38 -2.40
CA GLN A 5 1.39 20.43 -2.64
C GLN A 5 2.79 20.04 -2.14
N ARG A 6 2.87 19.32 -1.02
CA ARG A 6 4.13 18.79 -0.46
C ARG A 6 4.90 17.90 -1.46
N PHE A 7 4.20 17.28 -2.40
CA PHE A 7 4.74 16.37 -3.41
C PHE A 7 4.82 17.02 -4.80
N GLY A 8 4.50 18.33 -4.92
CA GLY A 8 4.50 19.04 -6.19
C GLY A 8 3.34 18.67 -7.13
N VAL A 9 2.26 18.11 -6.59
CA VAL A 9 1.06 17.71 -7.35
C VAL A 9 -0.19 18.33 -6.73
N ASN A 10 -1.29 18.35 -7.48
CA ASN A 10 -2.61 18.72 -6.98
C ASN A 10 -3.44 17.44 -6.81
N ILE A 11 -4.01 17.23 -5.62
CA ILE A 11 -4.84 16.08 -5.31
C ILE A 11 -6.27 16.56 -5.04
N GLY A 12 -7.21 16.03 -5.81
CA GLY A 12 -8.65 16.12 -5.55
C GLY A 12 -9.18 14.79 -5.03
N TYR A 13 -10.31 14.85 -4.31
CA TYR A 13 -10.97 13.67 -3.75
C TYR A 13 -12.38 13.59 -4.28
N SER A 14 -12.74 12.43 -4.85
CA SER A 14 -14.12 12.07 -5.14
C SER A 14 -14.56 11.06 -4.08
N PHE A 15 -15.49 11.48 -3.21
CA PHE A 15 -15.99 10.62 -2.16
C PHE A 15 -17.20 9.80 -2.64
N GLU A 16 -17.23 8.52 -2.32
CA GLU A 16 -18.28 7.57 -2.70
C GLU A 16 -19.00 7.04 -1.46
N GLY A 17 -19.88 7.86 -0.90
CA GLY A 17 -20.67 7.54 0.27
C GLY A 17 -21.34 8.77 0.87
N ASP A 18 -21.96 8.56 2.03
CA ASP A 18 -22.62 9.59 2.84
C ASP A 18 -22.20 9.48 4.30
N ILE A 19 -22.46 10.53 5.08
CA ILE A 19 -22.33 10.49 6.54
C ILE A 19 -23.73 10.36 7.13
N SER A 20 -24.01 9.23 7.79
CA SER A 20 -25.26 8.98 8.49
C SER A 20 -24.97 8.69 9.96
N ASN A 21 -25.60 9.45 10.87
CA ASN A 21 -25.38 9.34 12.32
C ASN A 21 -23.91 9.41 12.76
N GLY A 22 -23.09 10.22 12.07
CA GLY A 22 -21.66 10.36 12.35
C GLY A 22 -20.80 9.18 11.85
N GLN A 23 -21.40 8.18 11.19
CA GLN A 23 -20.69 7.09 10.54
C GLN A 23 -20.65 7.28 9.03
N ILE A 24 -19.52 6.89 8.43
CA ILE A 24 -19.37 6.85 6.98
C ILE A 24 -20.13 5.63 6.45
N VAL A 25 -21.09 5.86 5.58
CA VAL A 25 -21.83 4.83 4.84
C VAL A 25 -21.28 4.81 3.41
N PRO A 26 -20.50 3.78 3.03
CA PRO A 26 -19.94 3.71 1.68
C PRO A 26 -21.05 3.44 0.66
N SER A 27 -20.92 4.06 -0.51
CA SER A 27 -21.77 3.81 -1.67
C SER A 27 -20.87 3.76 -2.91
N PRO A 28 -20.07 2.68 -3.05
CA PRO A 28 -19.15 2.54 -4.17
C PRO A 28 -19.93 2.43 -5.48
N VAL A 29 -19.42 3.07 -6.54
CA VAL A 29 -20.02 3.03 -7.88
C VAL A 29 -19.15 2.28 -8.89
N GLY A 30 -18.21 1.47 -8.39
CA GLY A 30 -17.23 0.77 -9.20
C GLY A 30 -16.11 1.67 -9.70
N SER A 31 -14.96 1.09 -10.04
CA SER A 31 -13.75 1.86 -10.39
C SER A 31 -13.94 2.76 -11.62
N ALA A 32 -14.67 2.29 -12.63
CA ALA A 32 -14.98 3.08 -13.82
C ALA A 32 -16.12 4.09 -13.55
N GLY A 33 -17.13 3.70 -12.78
CA GLY A 33 -18.21 4.61 -12.35
C GLY A 33 -17.69 5.79 -11.53
N GLY A 34 -16.68 5.57 -10.69
CA GLY A 34 -15.99 6.63 -9.95
C GLY A 34 -15.31 7.65 -10.88
N MET A 35 -14.65 7.17 -11.93
CA MET A 35 -14.12 8.04 -12.99
C MET A 35 -15.24 8.81 -13.69
N ARG A 36 -16.34 8.13 -14.04
CA ARG A 36 -17.48 8.77 -14.70
C ARG A 36 -18.12 9.85 -13.83
N LYS A 37 -18.25 9.62 -12.53
CA LYS A 37 -18.73 10.61 -11.56
C LYS A 37 -17.86 11.87 -11.52
N ILE A 38 -16.54 11.71 -11.51
CA ILE A 38 -15.59 12.84 -11.58
C ILE A 38 -15.76 13.59 -12.91
N GLN A 39 -15.91 12.85 -14.01
CA GLN A 39 -16.12 13.44 -15.34
C GLN A 39 -17.41 14.25 -15.41
N ASP A 40 -18.53 13.68 -14.95
CA ASP A 40 -19.84 14.34 -14.98
C ASP A 40 -19.87 15.58 -14.05
N PHE A 41 -19.12 15.55 -12.95
CA PHE A 41 -19.04 16.67 -12.02
C PHE A 41 -18.23 17.87 -12.57
N GLY A 42 -17.06 17.60 -13.18
CA GLY A 42 -16.08 18.64 -13.45
C GLY A 42 -15.40 18.60 -14.81
N GLY A 43 -15.71 17.62 -15.67
CA GLY A 43 -15.06 17.47 -16.98
C GLY A 43 -13.56 17.21 -16.89
N PHE A 44 -13.10 16.52 -15.84
CA PHE A 44 -11.69 16.44 -15.45
C PHE A 44 -10.78 15.67 -16.44
N PHE A 45 -11.33 14.69 -17.15
CA PHE A 45 -10.59 13.78 -18.02
C PHE A 45 -10.75 14.19 -19.50
N ASP A 46 -10.23 15.35 -19.85
CA ASP A 46 -10.22 15.92 -21.21
C ASP A 46 -8.95 15.61 -22.00
N GLU A 47 -7.94 15.02 -21.36
CA GLU A 47 -6.68 14.59 -21.94
C GLU A 47 -6.38 13.10 -21.65
N THR A 48 -5.33 12.56 -22.30
CA THR A 48 -4.80 11.22 -22.00
C THR A 48 -4.54 11.09 -20.50
N THR A 49 -5.26 10.19 -19.85
CA THR A 49 -5.29 10.04 -18.39
C THR A 49 -4.66 8.73 -17.98
N ILE A 50 -3.88 8.74 -16.90
CA ILE A 50 -3.36 7.53 -16.28
C ILE A 50 -4.14 7.24 -15.01
N VAL A 51 -4.61 6.00 -14.88
CA VAL A 51 -5.28 5.49 -13.69
C VAL A 51 -4.39 4.41 -13.09
N ILE A 52 -4.14 4.48 -11.80
CA ILE A 52 -3.22 3.59 -11.07
C ILE A 52 -3.91 3.16 -9.77
N CYS A 53 -3.95 1.85 -9.50
CA CYS A 53 -4.36 1.33 -8.20
C CYS A 53 -3.37 1.77 -7.10
N GLY A 54 -3.89 2.23 -5.96
CA GLY A 54 -3.10 2.85 -4.89
C GLY A 54 -2.37 1.89 -3.94
N ASP A 55 -2.43 0.58 -4.21
CA ASP A 55 -2.01 -0.52 -3.34
C ASP A 55 -0.76 -1.27 -3.83
N ALA A 56 -0.07 -0.74 -4.85
CA ALA A 56 1.17 -1.34 -5.37
C ALA A 56 2.38 -0.40 -5.29
N ILE A 57 3.57 -0.99 -5.08
CA ILE A 57 4.84 -0.30 -5.26
C ILE A 57 5.35 -0.59 -6.67
N ILE A 58 5.61 0.48 -7.44
CA ILE A 58 6.06 0.39 -8.82
C ILE A 58 7.23 1.33 -9.11
N ASP A 59 8.06 0.95 -10.09
CA ASP A 59 9.09 1.82 -10.69
C ASP A 59 8.93 1.93 -12.23
N LEU A 60 7.68 1.81 -12.70
CA LEU A 60 7.33 1.91 -14.11
C LEU A 60 7.80 3.25 -14.73
N ASP A 61 8.44 3.18 -15.89
CA ASP A 61 8.69 4.35 -16.73
C ASP A 61 7.39 4.79 -17.42
N ILE A 62 6.62 5.61 -16.70
CA ILE A 62 5.33 6.13 -17.16
C ILE A 62 5.46 6.85 -18.51
N THR A 63 6.57 7.56 -18.76
CA THR A 63 6.78 8.29 -20.01
C THR A 63 6.81 7.32 -21.20
N LYS A 64 7.51 6.19 -21.07
CA LYS A 64 7.54 5.16 -22.11
C LYS A 64 6.20 4.46 -22.27
N ALA A 65 5.46 4.21 -21.19
CA ALA A 65 4.13 3.62 -21.27
C ALA A 65 3.16 4.52 -22.05
N VAL A 66 3.14 5.84 -21.75
CA VAL A 66 2.31 6.81 -22.48
C VAL A 66 2.75 6.95 -23.94
N ALA A 67 4.05 6.96 -24.22
CA ALA A 67 4.54 7.01 -25.59
C ALA A 67 4.10 5.79 -26.41
N GLU A 68 4.11 4.60 -25.81
CA GLU A 68 3.64 3.38 -26.45
C GLU A 68 2.12 3.37 -26.68
N HIS A 69 1.34 3.81 -25.70
CA HIS A 69 -0.11 4.01 -25.81
C HIS A 69 -0.46 4.88 -27.03
N LYS A 70 0.18 6.05 -27.14
CA LYS A 70 -0.01 6.98 -28.26
C LYS A 70 0.43 6.38 -29.59
N ARG A 71 1.58 5.69 -29.64
CA ARG A 71 2.08 5.03 -30.86
C ARG A 71 1.14 3.96 -31.39
N LYS A 72 0.47 3.22 -30.49
CA LYS A 72 -0.52 2.18 -30.86
C LYS A 72 -1.87 2.77 -31.31
N GLY A 73 -2.13 4.06 -31.07
CA GLY A 73 -3.46 4.65 -31.29
C GLY A 73 -4.52 4.00 -30.41
N ALA A 74 -4.12 3.62 -29.19
CA ALA A 74 -5.00 2.93 -28.25
C ALA A 74 -6.06 3.89 -27.70
N LEU A 75 -7.28 3.37 -27.54
CA LEU A 75 -8.35 4.01 -26.76
C LEU A 75 -8.10 3.76 -25.27
N VAL A 76 -7.68 2.53 -24.94
CA VAL A 76 -7.28 2.10 -23.60
C VAL A 76 -6.00 1.28 -23.72
N SER A 77 -5.05 1.52 -22.84
CA SER A 77 -3.94 0.59 -22.63
C SER A 77 -3.91 0.11 -21.20
N LEU A 78 -3.68 -1.18 -21.02
CA LEU A 78 -3.44 -1.82 -19.74
C LEU A 78 -1.96 -2.14 -19.65
N VAL A 79 -1.29 -1.72 -18.58
CA VAL A 79 0.09 -2.18 -18.32
C VAL A 79 -0.01 -3.57 -17.70
N ALA A 80 0.58 -4.55 -18.37
CA ALA A 80 0.56 -5.94 -17.95
C ALA A 80 1.94 -6.37 -17.47
N LYS A 81 1.97 -7.36 -16.58
CA LYS A 81 3.21 -7.96 -16.09
C LYS A 81 3.14 -9.47 -16.19
N GLU A 82 4.18 -10.10 -16.74
CA GLU A 82 4.31 -11.55 -16.68
C GLU A 82 4.52 -12.01 -15.24
N VAL A 83 3.68 -12.94 -14.79
CA VAL A 83 3.80 -13.60 -13.49
C VAL A 83 4.10 -15.10 -13.66
N PRO A 84 4.70 -15.76 -12.65
CA PRO A 84 4.79 -17.21 -12.63
C PRO A 84 3.41 -17.88 -12.79
N MET A 85 3.35 -19.00 -13.52
CA MET A 85 2.09 -19.69 -13.81
C MET A 85 1.36 -20.19 -12.55
N ASP A 86 2.06 -20.47 -11.46
CA ASP A 86 1.49 -20.86 -10.17
C ASP A 86 0.87 -19.69 -9.39
N LYS A 87 1.04 -18.46 -9.88
CA LYS A 87 0.50 -17.22 -9.30
C LYS A 87 -0.67 -16.62 -10.08
N VAL A 88 -1.01 -17.15 -11.24
CA VAL A 88 -2.06 -16.57 -12.12
C VAL A 88 -3.43 -16.50 -11.46
N SER A 89 -3.76 -17.44 -10.57
CA SER A 89 -5.03 -17.47 -9.84
C SER A 89 -5.23 -16.31 -8.86
N SER A 90 -4.18 -15.52 -8.58
CA SER A 90 -4.26 -14.35 -7.73
C SER A 90 -4.68 -13.07 -8.48
N TYR A 91 -4.64 -13.08 -9.82
CA TYR A 91 -4.74 -11.86 -10.63
C TYR A 91 -5.76 -11.99 -11.76
N GLY A 92 -6.21 -10.84 -12.29
CA GLY A 92 -6.86 -10.78 -13.59
C GLY A 92 -5.82 -11.00 -14.69
N ILE A 93 -6.05 -11.96 -15.58
CA ILE A 93 -5.12 -12.35 -16.66
C ILE A 93 -5.63 -11.84 -18.00
N VAL A 94 -4.75 -11.19 -18.77
CA VAL A 94 -5.06 -10.71 -20.11
C VAL A 94 -4.47 -11.61 -21.18
N VAL A 95 -5.24 -11.84 -22.25
CA VAL A 95 -4.81 -12.57 -23.43
C VAL A 95 -4.69 -11.59 -24.58
N THR A 96 -3.55 -11.58 -25.26
CA THR A 96 -3.30 -10.67 -26.39
C THR A 96 -3.08 -11.43 -27.68
N ASP A 97 -3.34 -10.77 -28.80
CA ASP A 97 -2.83 -11.21 -30.09
C ASP A 97 -1.34 -10.85 -30.28
N ALA A 98 -0.80 -11.12 -31.46
CA ALA A 98 0.60 -10.85 -31.80
C ALA A 98 0.94 -9.35 -31.88
N GLN A 99 -0.05 -8.47 -31.98
CA GLN A 99 0.10 -7.01 -32.01
C GLN A 99 -0.06 -6.40 -30.60
N GLY A 100 -0.37 -7.23 -29.61
CA GLY A 100 -0.63 -6.84 -28.23
C GLY A 100 -2.04 -6.30 -28.01
N GLN A 101 -2.97 -6.48 -28.95
CA GLN A 101 -4.37 -6.13 -28.74
C GLN A 101 -4.98 -7.16 -27.79
N ILE A 102 -5.68 -6.69 -26.77
CA ILE A 102 -6.31 -7.55 -25.78
C ILE A 102 -7.55 -8.18 -26.41
N THR A 103 -7.59 -9.51 -26.39
CA THR A 103 -8.64 -10.33 -27.01
C THR A 103 -9.54 -11.01 -25.98
N SER A 104 -9.09 -11.10 -24.72
CA SER A 104 -9.85 -11.68 -23.62
C SER A 104 -9.25 -11.24 -22.28
N PHE A 105 -10.12 -11.11 -21.28
CA PHE A 105 -9.77 -10.92 -19.88
C PHE A 105 -10.32 -12.10 -19.07
N GLN A 106 -9.51 -12.68 -18.19
CA GLN A 106 -9.86 -13.81 -17.32
C GLN A 106 -9.67 -13.36 -15.88
N GLU A 107 -10.75 -13.19 -15.10
CA GLU A 107 -10.64 -12.82 -13.69
C GLU A 107 -10.25 -14.05 -12.85
N LYS A 108 -9.07 -14.01 -12.21
CA LYS A 108 -8.54 -15.04 -11.30
C LYS A 108 -8.74 -16.48 -11.80
N PRO A 109 -8.29 -16.80 -13.04
CA PRO A 109 -8.47 -18.14 -13.60
C PRO A 109 -7.66 -19.16 -12.81
N THR A 110 -8.12 -20.41 -12.75
CA THR A 110 -7.24 -21.47 -12.27
C THR A 110 -6.03 -21.62 -13.19
N GLN A 111 -4.92 -22.15 -12.68
CA GLN A 111 -3.71 -22.40 -13.48
C GLN A 111 -4.00 -23.24 -14.75
N ALA A 112 -4.97 -24.15 -14.70
CA ALA A 112 -5.35 -24.99 -15.85
C ALA A 112 -6.16 -24.23 -16.91
N GLU A 113 -6.89 -23.19 -16.50
CA GLU A 113 -7.75 -22.38 -17.38
C GLU A 113 -7.05 -21.13 -17.93
N ALA A 114 -5.96 -20.72 -17.28
CA ALA A 114 -5.17 -19.56 -17.68
C ALA A 114 -4.57 -19.75 -19.08
N ARG A 115 -4.94 -18.86 -20.02
CA ARG A 115 -4.45 -18.88 -21.41
C ARG A 115 -3.20 -18.04 -21.62
N SER A 116 -2.79 -17.33 -20.58
CA SER A 116 -1.71 -16.37 -20.55
C SER A 116 -1.20 -16.27 -19.11
N ASN A 117 -0.07 -15.62 -18.91
CA ASN A 117 0.45 -15.25 -17.60
C ASN A 117 0.67 -13.73 -17.47
N LEU A 118 0.10 -12.94 -18.39
CA LEU A 118 0.10 -11.49 -18.31
C LEU A 118 -0.96 -11.03 -17.31
N ALA A 119 -0.52 -10.66 -16.12
CA ALA A 119 -1.36 -10.13 -15.06
C ALA A 119 -1.70 -8.65 -15.30
N ASN A 120 -2.95 -8.29 -15.00
CA ASN A 120 -3.41 -6.93 -14.86
C ASN A 120 -2.76 -6.29 -13.63
N THR A 121 -2.06 -5.18 -13.83
CA THR A 121 -1.30 -4.50 -12.77
C THR A 121 -2.08 -3.38 -12.10
N GLY A 122 -3.31 -3.10 -12.55
CA GLY A 122 -4.10 -1.97 -12.05
C GLY A 122 -3.65 -0.61 -12.60
N ILE A 123 -2.79 -0.61 -13.63
CA ILE A 123 -2.29 0.59 -14.29
C ILE A 123 -2.87 0.67 -15.70
N TYR A 124 -3.59 1.75 -15.97
CA TYR A 124 -4.31 1.96 -17.20
C TYR A 124 -4.02 3.35 -17.77
N ILE A 125 -4.05 3.46 -19.09
CA ILE A 125 -3.95 4.73 -19.82
C ILE A 125 -5.20 4.84 -20.68
N PHE A 126 -5.99 5.88 -20.47
CA PHE A 126 -7.26 6.12 -21.14
C PHE A 126 -7.17 7.37 -22.00
N GLU A 127 -7.74 7.31 -23.20
CA GLU A 127 -8.14 8.49 -23.94
C GLU A 127 -9.55 8.94 -23.49
N PRO A 128 -9.89 10.24 -23.55
CA PRO A 128 -11.18 10.77 -23.08
C PRO A 128 -12.40 10.03 -23.63
N ALA A 129 -12.36 9.61 -24.89
CA ALA A 129 -13.44 8.88 -25.56
C ALA A 129 -13.75 7.50 -24.92
N ALA A 130 -12.86 6.95 -24.09
CA ALA A 130 -13.13 5.73 -23.35
C ALA A 130 -14.20 5.95 -22.27
N LEU A 131 -14.30 7.15 -21.71
CA LEU A 131 -15.23 7.48 -20.62
C LEU A 131 -16.67 7.61 -21.11
N ASP A 132 -16.87 7.88 -22.39
CA ASP A 132 -18.18 7.89 -23.05
C ASP A 132 -18.85 6.51 -23.05
N LEU A 133 -18.06 5.44 -22.87
CA LEU A 133 -18.54 4.06 -22.75
C LEU A 133 -19.10 3.76 -21.37
N ILE A 134 -18.76 4.57 -20.35
CA ILE A 134 -19.13 4.34 -18.96
C ILE A 134 -20.48 5.04 -18.69
N PRO A 135 -21.53 4.32 -18.28
CA PRO A 135 -22.83 4.91 -17.99
C PRO A 135 -22.75 5.84 -16.77
N SER A 136 -23.42 6.99 -16.86
CA SER A 136 -23.54 7.94 -15.73
C SER A 136 -24.46 7.38 -14.63
N GLY A 137 -24.09 7.58 -13.37
CA GLY A 137 -24.95 7.28 -12.21
C GLY A 137 -25.17 5.79 -11.92
N SER A 138 -24.39 4.91 -12.54
CA SER A 138 -24.50 3.45 -12.38
C SER A 138 -23.20 2.86 -11.83
N GLU A 139 -23.32 1.74 -11.12
CA GLU A 139 -22.17 0.91 -10.77
C GLU A 139 -21.55 0.34 -12.04
N PHE A 140 -20.25 0.58 -12.25
CA PHE A 140 -19.53 0.12 -13.42
C PHE A 140 -18.05 -0.05 -13.09
N ASP A 141 -17.48 -1.22 -13.35
CA ASP A 141 -16.08 -1.52 -13.05
C ASP A 141 -15.20 -1.58 -14.31
N ILE A 142 -13.93 -1.19 -14.15
CA ILE A 142 -12.94 -1.25 -15.24
C ILE A 142 -12.74 -2.71 -15.71
N GLY A 143 -12.55 -3.63 -14.77
CA GLY A 143 -12.21 -5.02 -15.05
C GLY A 143 -13.40 -5.85 -15.51
N SER A 144 -14.50 -5.82 -14.75
CA SER A 144 -15.65 -6.69 -15.04
C SER A 144 -16.60 -6.17 -16.11
N ASP A 145 -16.65 -4.85 -16.36
CA ASP A 145 -17.62 -4.26 -17.30
C ASP A 145 -16.93 -3.59 -18.50
N LEU A 146 -15.99 -2.67 -18.26
CA LEU A 146 -15.36 -1.90 -19.33
C LEU A 146 -14.48 -2.78 -20.24
N PHE A 147 -13.65 -3.66 -19.69
CA PHE A 147 -12.78 -4.51 -20.50
C PHE A 147 -13.53 -5.49 -21.41
N PRO A 148 -14.53 -6.26 -20.92
CA PRO A 148 -15.35 -7.08 -21.82
C PRO A 148 -16.01 -6.26 -22.92
N LEU A 149 -16.50 -5.05 -22.61
CA LEU A 149 -17.12 -4.17 -23.59
C LEU A 149 -16.14 -3.72 -24.68
N LEU A 150 -14.92 -3.33 -24.31
CA LEU A 150 -13.86 -2.95 -25.27
C LEU A 150 -13.51 -4.10 -26.20
N VAL A 151 -13.41 -5.33 -25.66
CA VAL A 151 -13.11 -6.55 -26.42
C VAL A 151 -14.27 -6.90 -27.36
N GLU A 152 -15.51 -6.91 -26.86
CA GLU A 152 -16.71 -7.23 -27.65
C GLU A 152 -16.87 -6.27 -28.84
N ARG A 153 -16.67 -4.98 -28.60
CA ARG A 153 -16.76 -3.93 -29.63
C ARG A 153 -15.51 -3.82 -30.50
N LYS A 154 -14.47 -4.63 -30.25
CA LYS A 154 -13.17 -4.63 -30.95
C LYS A 154 -12.53 -3.24 -30.99
N LEU A 155 -12.66 -2.49 -29.89
CA LEU A 155 -12.07 -1.18 -29.76
C LEU A 155 -10.55 -1.27 -29.57
N PRO A 156 -9.79 -0.19 -29.83
CA PRO A 156 -8.33 -0.17 -29.70
C PRO A 156 -7.86 -0.35 -28.23
N PHE A 157 -7.89 -1.58 -27.73
CA PHE A 157 -7.52 -1.94 -26.36
C PHE A 157 -6.26 -2.80 -26.36
N TYR A 158 -5.17 -2.30 -25.78
CA TYR A 158 -3.84 -2.92 -25.90
C TYR A 158 -3.18 -3.18 -24.55
N ALA A 159 -2.40 -4.25 -24.47
CA ALA A 159 -1.48 -4.46 -23.37
C ALA A 159 -0.13 -3.76 -23.65
N ILE A 160 0.44 -3.18 -22.60
CA ILE A 160 1.80 -2.65 -22.56
C ILE A 160 2.59 -3.52 -21.60
N ASN A 161 3.59 -4.23 -22.09
CA ASN A 161 4.45 -5.10 -21.27
C ASN A 161 5.88 -4.56 -21.30
N GLN A 162 6.14 -3.57 -20.44
CA GLN A 162 7.47 -2.99 -20.26
C GLN A 162 8.13 -3.58 -19.01
N PRO A 163 9.47 -3.65 -18.93
CA PRO A 163 10.15 -4.07 -17.71
C PRO A 163 9.99 -3.02 -16.59
N PHE A 164 9.39 -3.43 -15.49
CA PHE A 164 9.34 -2.68 -14.22
C PHE A 164 9.13 -3.66 -13.06
N ASN A 165 9.43 -3.20 -11.84
CA ASN A 165 9.08 -3.83 -10.58
C ASN A 165 7.63 -3.50 -10.23
N TRP A 166 6.89 -4.53 -9.87
CA TRP A 166 5.50 -4.42 -9.42
C TRP A 166 5.35 -5.32 -8.20
N ILE A 167 5.05 -4.70 -7.07
CA ILE A 167 4.85 -5.37 -5.79
C ILE A 167 3.44 -5.01 -5.33
N ASP A 168 2.53 -5.95 -5.49
CA ASP A 168 1.14 -5.85 -5.04
C ASP A 168 1.06 -6.04 -3.53
N ILE A 169 0.34 -5.16 -2.82
CA ILE A 169 0.16 -5.20 -1.37
C ILE A 169 -1.34 -5.38 -1.07
N GLY A 170 -1.82 -6.61 -1.27
CA GLY A 170 -3.24 -6.93 -1.12
C GLY A 170 -3.68 -7.23 0.32
N ILE A 171 -2.79 -7.79 1.14
CA ILE A 171 -3.08 -8.09 2.56
C ILE A 171 -1.98 -7.57 3.49
N VAL A 172 -2.32 -7.43 4.79
CA VAL A 172 -1.41 -6.83 5.78
C VAL A 172 -0.09 -7.61 5.94
N SER A 173 -0.11 -8.94 5.76
CA SER A 173 1.12 -9.74 5.76
C SER A 173 2.06 -9.38 4.59
N ASP A 174 1.50 -8.99 3.43
CA ASP A 174 2.28 -8.51 2.29
C ASP A 174 2.94 -7.18 2.64
N TYR A 175 2.21 -6.26 3.28
CA TYR A 175 2.78 -4.99 3.73
C TYR A 175 3.99 -5.21 4.64
N TRP A 176 3.88 -6.12 5.63
CA TRP A 176 5.03 -6.47 6.48
C TRP A 176 6.20 -6.98 5.64
N LEU A 177 5.96 -7.99 4.78
CA LEU A 177 6.99 -8.61 3.97
C LEU A 177 7.71 -7.59 3.08
N VAL A 178 6.95 -6.73 2.40
CA VAL A 178 7.47 -5.69 1.52
C VAL A 178 8.30 -4.68 2.30
N MET A 179 7.84 -4.24 3.47
CA MET A 179 8.64 -3.38 4.34
C MET A 179 9.94 -4.06 4.76
N GLN A 180 9.93 -5.37 5.06
CA GLN A 180 11.16 -6.10 5.34
C GLN A 180 12.13 -6.11 4.14
N GLN A 181 11.62 -6.23 2.90
CA GLN A 181 12.40 -6.19 1.66
C GLN A 181 12.98 -4.79 1.39
N VAL A 182 12.14 -3.75 1.52
CA VAL A 182 12.54 -2.34 1.38
C VAL A 182 13.69 -2.01 2.33
N MET A 183 13.56 -2.39 3.60
CA MET A 183 14.59 -2.12 4.60
C MET A 183 15.90 -2.89 4.38
N ARG A 184 15.87 -4.02 3.67
CA ARG A 184 17.07 -4.74 3.22
C ARG A 184 17.69 -4.17 1.93
N GLY A 185 17.06 -3.17 1.32
CA GLY A 185 17.52 -2.58 0.06
C GLY A 185 17.19 -3.44 -1.16
N GLU A 186 16.22 -4.35 -1.05
CA GLU A 186 15.81 -5.23 -2.15
C GLU A 186 14.88 -4.50 -3.15
N VAL A 187 14.43 -3.29 -2.82
CA VAL A 187 13.60 -2.42 -3.68
C VAL A 187 14.45 -1.22 -4.13
N PRO A 188 15.00 -1.22 -5.36
CA PRO A 188 16.05 -0.27 -5.78
C PRO A 188 15.66 1.21 -5.74
N SER A 189 14.38 1.51 -5.94
CA SER A 189 13.85 2.88 -5.99
C SER A 189 13.59 3.48 -4.60
N MET A 190 13.63 2.67 -3.54
CA MET A 190 13.35 3.13 -2.17
C MET A 190 14.63 3.27 -1.37
N GLN A 191 14.86 4.48 -0.86
CA GLN A 191 15.98 4.77 0.03
C GLN A 191 15.50 4.89 1.48
N MET A 192 16.32 4.43 2.41
CA MET A 192 16.05 4.60 3.83
C MET A 192 16.09 6.10 4.19
N PRO A 193 15.04 6.63 4.85
CA PRO A 193 14.99 8.04 5.23
C PRO A 193 15.97 8.36 6.37
N GLY A 194 16.21 9.66 6.58
CA GLY A 194 17.07 10.15 7.65
C GLY A 194 18.55 9.97 7.38
N LYS A 195 19.37 10.12 8.44
CA LYS A 195 20.83 10.02 8.37
C LYS A 195 21.26 8.64 8.86
N GLN A 196 22.07 7.94 8.06
CA GLN A 196 22.75 6.75 8.54
C GLN A 196 23.87 7.16 9.51
N ILE A 197 23.80 6.69 10.77
CA ILE A 197 24.76 7.04 11.83
C ILE A 197 25.66 5.87 12.23
N LYS A 198 25.23 4.65 11.94
CA LYS A 198 25.99 3.40 12.06
C LYS A 198 25.60 2.49 10.87
N PRO A 199 26.43 1.51 10.49
CA PRO A 199 26.06 0.55 9.44
C PRO A 199 24.68 -0.07 9.72
N GLY A 200 23.74 0.11 8.80
CA GLY A 200 22.38 -0.41 8.94
C GLY A 200 21.49 0.34 9.93
N VAL A 201 21.88 1.51 10.47
CA VAL A 201 21.04 2.27 11.42
C VAL A 201 20.85 3.69 10.94
N TRP A 202 19.60 4.04 10.61
CA TRP A 202 19.16 5.35 10.15
C TRP A 202 18.33 6.04 11.21
N VAL A 203 18.55 7.34 11.40
CA VAL A 203 17.81 8.15 12.35
C VAL A 203 17.26 9.43 11.74
N GLY A 204 16.07 9.82 12.15
CA GLY A 204 15.47 11.11 11.90
C GLY A 204 16.05 12.22 12.77
N LEU A 205 15.41 13.38 12.76
CA LEU A 205 15.82 14.54 13.55
C LEU A 205 15.36 14.43 15.00
N ASN A 206 16.10 15.02 15.94
CA ASN A 206 15.72 15.15 17.35
C ASN A 206 15.37 13.83 18.06
N VAL A 207 16.05 12.73 17.71
CA VAL A 207 15.90 11.46 18.44
C VAL A 207 16.55 11.54 19.83
N HIS A 208 15.94 10.92 20.81
CA HIS A 208 16.49 10.79 22.17
C HIS A 208 16.74 9.31 22.48
N ILE A 209 17.98 8.87 22.36
CA ILE A 209 18.36 7.45 22.47
C ILE A 209 19.48 7.32 23.50
N ASP A 210 19.31 6.44 24.48
CA ASP A 210 20.41 6.02 25.37
C ASP A 210 21.37 5.07 24.63
N TRP A 211 22.29 5.62 23.85
CA TRP A 211 23.20 4.85 23.00
C TRP A 211 24.13 3.89 23.75
N GLU A 212 24.36 4.12 25.04
CA GLU A 212 25.26 3.31 25.86
C GLU A 212 24.56 2.04 26.38
N ASN A 213 23.26 2.15 26.68
CA ASN A 213 22.49 1.07 27.30
C ASN A 213 21.47 0.44 26.36
N THR A 214 21.52 0.72 25.06
CA THR A 214 20.58 0.18 24.07
C THR A 214 21.32 -0.62 23.00
N LYS A 215 20.75 -1.77 22.64
CA LYS A 215 21.28 -2.62 21.58
C LYS A 215 20.47 -2.40 20.30
N ILE A 216 21.12 -1.90 19.25
CA ILE A 216 20.47 -1.64 17.95
C ILE A 216 21.26 -2.37 16.86
N GLU A 217 20.63 -3.33 16.19
CA GLU A 217 21.21 -4.12 15.09
C GLU A 217 20.42 -3.90 13.81
N GLY A 218 21.07 -3.41 12.76
CA GLY A 218 20.42 -3.03 11.51
C GLY A 218 19.91 -4.21 10.64
N PRO A 219 19.08 -3.93 9.62
CA PRO A 219 18.64 -2.59 9.20
C PRO A 219 17.55 -2.03 10.10
N VAL A 220 17.71 -0.80 10.63
CA VAL A 220 16.74 -0.16 11.52
C VAL A 220 16.59 1.30 11.13
N TYR A 221 15.35 1.76 11.04
CA TYR A 221 15.02 3.19 10.97
C TYR A 221 14.37 3.64 12.27
N ILE A 222 14.85 4.77 12.81
CA ILE A 222 14.25 5.42 13.97
C ILE A 222 13.85 6.84 13.58
N GLY A 223 12.54 7.08 13.53
CA GLY A 223 11.91 8.29 13.06
C GLY A 223 12.20 9.51 13.92
N SER A 224 11.89 10.68 13.36
CA SER A 224 12.15 11.96 14.01
C SER A 224 11.36 12.09 15.33
N GLY A 225 11.99 12.65 16.35
CA GLY A 225 11.39 12.81 17.68
C GLY A 225 11.17 11.51 18.46
N ALA A 226 11.62 10.36 17.95
CA ALA A 226 11.49 9.11 18.66
C ALA A 226 12.39 9.08 19.91
N ARG A 227 11.90 8.41 20.95
CA ARG A 227 12.57 8.22 22.23
C ARG A 227 12.82 6.73 22.48
N VAL A 228 14.04 6.38 22.86
CA VAL A 228 14.43 5.01 23.20
C VAL A 228 15.13 5.05 24.56
N ASP A 229 14.46 4.51 25.57
CA ASP A 229 14.96 4.47 26.94
C ASP A 229 16.03 3.37 27.12
N LYS A 230 16.71 3.39 28.26
CA LYS A 230 17.77 2.42 28.59
C LYS A 230 17.30 0.97 28.60
N GLY A 231 18.21 0.05 28.31
CA GLY A 231 17.98 -1.39 28.38
C GLY A 231 17.10 -1.95 27.26
N THR A 232 16.79 -1.17 26.23
CA THR A 232 15.99 -1.64 25.09
C THR A 232 16.84 -2.36 24.05
N GLN A 233 16.20 -3.24 23.29
CA GLN A 233 16.78 -3.88 22.12
C GLN A 233 15.94 -3.60 20.87
N ILE A 234 16.58 -3.21 19.77
CA ILE A 234 15.93 -3.03 18.47
C ILE A 234 16.72 -3.81 17.42
N ILE A 235 16.09 -4.85 16.85
CA ILE A 235 16.73 -5.74 15.86
C ILE A 235 15.99 -5.63 14.53
N GLY A 236 16.74 -5.38 13.47
CA GLY A 236 16.25 -5.19 12.12
C GLY A 236 15.78 -6.46 11.41
N PRO A 237 15.06 -6.34 10.28
CA PRO A 237 14.54 -5.09 9.71
C PRO A 237 13.38 -4.50 10.53
N SER A 238 13.58 -3.37 11.20
CA SER A 238 12.59 -2.72 12.08
C SER A 238 12.43 -1.24 11.78
N TRP A 239 11.17 -0.82 11.62
CA TRP A 239 10.80 0.56 11.33
C TRP A 239 10.10 1.18 12.52
N ILE A 240 10.75 2.14 13.17
CA ILE A 240 10.19 2.90 14.28
C ILE A 240 9.80 4.28 13.73
N SER A 241 8.51 4.56 13.53
CA SER A 241 8.06 5.83 12.95
C SER A 241 8.26 7.03 13.88
N ASN A 242 7.88 8.21 13.39
CA ASN A 242 8.10 9.47 14.09
C ASN A 242 7.38 9.51 15.45
N GLY A 243 8.04 10.07 16.45
CA GLY A 243 7.46 10.29 17.78
C GLY A 243 7.20 9.03 18.61
N CYS A 244 7.62 7.85 18.16
CA CYS A 244 7.48 6.63 18.94
C CYS A 244 8.32 6.68 20.23
N HIS A 245 7.87 5.98 21.28
CA HIS A 245 8.59 5.87 22.54
C HIS A 245 8.76 4.39 22.91
N ILE A 246 9.98 3.88 22.85
CA ILE A 246 10.30 2.55 23.35
C ILE A 246 10.73 2.69 24.80
N GLN A 247 9.86 2.28 25.72
CA GLN A 247 10.13 2.36 27.15
C GLN A 247 11.21 1.37 27.59
N ARG A 248 11.76 1.60 28.80
CA ARG A 248 12.83 0.80 29.39
C ARG A 248 12.59 -0.71 29.23
N GLY A 249 13.61 -1.44 28.80
CA GLY A 249 13.52 -2.90 28.64
C GLY A 249 12.68 -3.38 27.46
N GLY A 250 12.03 -2.47 26.72
CA GLY A 250 11.26 -2.81 25.53
C GLY A 250 12.13 -3.42 24.42
N ASN A 251 11.64 -4.48 23.79
CA ASN A 251 12.33 -5.16 22.69
C ASN A 251 11.49 -5.10 21.42
N VAL A 252 12.09 -4.65 20.32
CA VAL A 252 11.42 -4.55 19.02
C VAL A 252 12.25 -5.28 17.98
N THR A 253 11.73 -6.39 17.48
CA THR A 253 12.42 -7.25 16.52
C THR A 253 11.57 -7.39 15.27
N ARG A 254 12.16 -7.11 14.12
CA ARG A 254 11.54 -7.26 12.80
C ARG A 254 10.14 -6.63 12.69
N SER A 255 9.93 -5.48 13.31
CA SER A 255 8.60 -4.91 13.52
C SER A 255 8.48 -3.48 12.97
N ILE A 256 7.25 -3.09 12.63
CA ILE A 256 6.89 -1.79 12.07
C ILE A 256 5.96 -1.10 13.06
N LEU A 257 6.45 -0.06 13.72
CA LEU A 257 5.66 0.76 14.63
C LEU A 257 5.27 2.06 13.92
N PHE A 258 3.97 2.31 13.79
CA PHE A 258 3.44 3.56 13.25
C PHE A 258 3.63 4.72 14.24
N GLU A 259 3.44 5.93 13.74
CA GLU A 259 3.71 7.17 14.46
C GLU A 259 3.13 7.19 15.87
N TYR A 260 3.90 7.73 16.79
CA TYR A 260 3.51 7.89 18.20
C TYR A 260 3.16 6.57 18.90
N THR A 261 3.64 5.42 18.43
CA THR A 261 3.51 4.18 19.20
C THR A 261 4.42 4.22 20.42
N ARG A 262 3.86 4.03 21.62
CA ARG A 262 4.62 3.80 22.86
C ARG A 262 4.63 2.31 23.21
N VAL A 263 5.79 1.67 23.09
CA VAL A 263 5.99 0.28 23.54
C VAL A 263 6.10 0.26 25.06
N GLY A 264 5.33 -0.60 25.72
CA GLY A 264 5.32 -0.76 27.18
C GLY A 264 6.67 -1.22 27.75
N GLN A 265 6.91 -0.89 29.01
CA GLN A 265 8.12 -1.29 29.73
C GLN A 265 8.26 -2.82 29.77
N ASP A 266 9.44 -3.34 29.42
CA ASP A 266 9.77 -4.78 29.43
C ASP A 266 8.92 -5.66 28.45
N TYR A 267 8.16 -5.05 27.54
CA TYR A 267 7.39 -5.76 26.51
C TYR A 267 8.21 -6.05 25.25
N THR A 268 7.90 -7.16 24.59
CA THR A 268 8.58 -7.61 23.38
C THR A 268 7.63 -7.67 22.20
N PHE A 269 7.96 -6.94 21.15
CA PHE A 269 7.27 -6.91 19.87
C PHE A 269 8.14 -7.62 18.84
N ASN A 270 7.67 -8.76 18.32
CA ASN A 270 8.40 -9.57 17.37
C ASN A 270 7.55 -9.85 16.13
N GLU A 271 8.05 -9.42 14.96
CA GLU A 271 7.37 -9.59 13.67
C GLU A 271 5.94 -9.01 13.68
N MET A 272 5.81 -7.79 14.23
CA MET A 272 4.54 -7.08 14.40
C MET A 272 4.46 -5.82 13.56
N ILE A 273 3.27 -5.50 13.07
CA ILE A 273 2.87 -4.15 12.68
C ILE A 273 2.00 -3.58 13.81
N VAL A 274 2.28 -2.37 14.27
CA VAL A 274 1.50 -1.68 15.31
C VAL A 274 1.02 -0.34 14.77
N CYS A 275 -0.29 -0.11 14.79
CA CYS A 275 -0.91 1.11 14.26
C CYS A 275 -2.17 1.48 15.06
N GLY A 276 -2.11 2.63 15.74
CA GLY A 276 -3.20 3.07 16.61
C GLY A 276 -3.46 2.05 17.71
N GLU A 277 -4.71 1.63 17.87
CA GLU A 277 -5.16 0.65 18.87
C GLU A 277 -5.05 -0.81 18.38
N TYR A 278 -4.45 -1.03 17.20
CA TYR A 278 -4.35 -2.35 16.60
C TYR A 278 -2.90 -2.78 16.40
N CYS A 279 -2.69 -4.09 16.46
CA CYS A 279 -1.49 -4.73 15.96
C CYS A 279 -1.83 -5.92 15.06
N VAL A 280 -0.91 -6.27 14.17
CA VAL A 280 -1.03 -7.39 13.25
C VAL A 280 0.28 -8.16 13.22
N ASP A 281 0.21 -9.48 13.40
CA ASP A 281 1.39 -10.34 13.27
C ASP A 281 1.73 -10.62 11.79
N LYS A 282 2.92 -11.18 11.54
CA LYS A 282 3.34 -11.56 10.18
C LYS A 282 2.41 -12.54 9.44
N ASN A 283 1.51 -13.24 10.13
CA ASN A 283 0.55 -14.16 9.54
C ASN A 283 -0.80 -13.48 9.24
N GLY A 284 -0.91 -12.17 9.51
CA GLY A 284 -2.13 -11.40 9.30
C GLY A 284 -3.14 -11.47 10.44
N ARG A 285 -2.77 -12.03 11.61
CA ARG A 285 -3.66 -12.03 12.78
C ARG A 285 -3.71 -10.63 13.38
N MET A 286 -4.86 -9.97 13.20
CA MET A 286 -5.15 -8.66 13.80
C MET A 286 -5.63 -8.82 15.24
N MET A 287 -5.15 -7.95 16.12
CA MET A 287 -5.55 -7.87 17.53
C MET A 287 -5.74 -6.40 17.92
N HIS A 288 -6.80 -6.12 18.67
CA HIS A 288 -6.99 -4.84 19.35
C HIS A 288 -6.23 -4.83 20.69
N VAL A 289 -5.83 -3.64 21.16
CA VAL A 289 -5.10 -3.48 22.44
C VAL A 289 -5.87 -4.03 23.65
N ASP A 290 -7.20 -4.01 23.59
CA ASP A 290 -8.09 -4.53 24.65
C ASP A 290 -8.46 -6.02 24.49
N ASP A 291 -7.98 -6.69 23.44
CA ASP A 291 -8.30 -8.10 23.23
C ASP A 291 -7.69 -8.97 24.34
N GLU A 292 -8.48 -9.86 24.94
CA GLU A 292 -8.01 -10.71 26.03
C GLU A 292 -6.81 -11.59 25.67
N ALA A 293 -6.71 -11.93 24.38
CA ALA A 293 -5.64 -12.75 23.80
C ALA A 293 -4.44 -11.94 23.30
N CYS A 294 -4.44 -10.61 23.49
CA CYS A 294 -3.31 -9.75 23.17
C CYS A 294 -2.37 -9.63 24.38
N ASP A 295 -1.23 -10.30 24.32
CA ASP A 295 -0.21 -10.26 25.38
C ASP A 295 0.77 -9.07 25.21
N LEU A 296 0.43 -8.09 24.37
CA LEU A 296 1.25 -6.90 24.09
C LEU A 296 0.68 -5.67 24.79
N ILE A 297 1.55 -4.79 25.28
CA ILE A 297 1.14 -3.49 25.81
C ILE A 297 1.81 -2.38 24.99
N TRP A 298 0.96 -1.54 24.40
CA TRP A 298 1.35 -0.27 23.79
C TRP A 298 0.29 0.79 24.01
N SER A 299 0.63 2.05 23.76
CA SER A 299 -0.29 3.20 23.88
C SER A 299 0.15 4.33 22.95
N ASP A 300 -0.57 5.45 22.93
CA ASP A 300 -0.14 6.66 22.23
C ASP A 300 0.93 7.42 23.05
N ALA A 301 2.08 7.68 22.42
CA ALA A 301 3.22 8.35 23.00
C ALA A 301 2.97 9.84 23.34
N ARG A 302 1.92 10.44 22.78
CA ARG A 302 1.50 11.83 23.04
C ARG A 302 0.65 11.94 24.29
N GLU A 303 -0.02 10.86 24.70
CA GLU A 303 -0.83 10.84 25.90
C GLU A 303 0.06 10.83 27.14
N LYS A 304 -0.44 11.43 28.23
CA LYS A 304 0.25 11.32 29.52
C LYS A 304 0.34 9.85 29.89
N VAL A 305 1.52 9.42 30.35
CA VAL A 305 1.71 8.06 30.87
C VAL A 305 0.83 7.91 32.11
N ILE A 306 -0.37 7.35 31.93
CA ILE A 306 -1.12 6.80 33.03
C ILE A 306 -0.51 5.43 33.22
N TYR A 307 0.49 5.31 34.09
CA TYR A 307 0.88 3.99 34.58
C TYR A 307 -0.36 3.43 35.29
N PRO A 308 -0.99 2.35 34.79
CA PRO A 308 -1.94 1.63 35.60
C PRO A 308 -1.08 0.96 36.65
N MET A 309 -1.07 1.51 37.87
CA MET A 309 -0.73 0.67 39.02
C MET A 309 -1.76 -0.46 39.01
N ASN A 310 -1.33 -1.63 38.52
CA ASN A 310 -2.07 -2.89 38.43
C ASN A 310 -3.02 -3.05 37.23
N TYR A 311 -2.50 -3.46 36.07
CA TYR A 311 -3.24 -4.45 35.26
C TYR A 311 -3.10 -5.88 35.81
N ALA A 312 -2.19 -6.11 36.77
CA ALA A 312 -2.05 -7.39 37.47
C ALA A 312 -3.19 -7.71 38.47
N HIS A 313 -4.13 -6.79 38.73
CA HIS A 313 -5.25 -7.01 39.67
C HIS A 313 -6.64 -6.65 39.14
N ALA A 314 -6.81 -6.42 37.84
CA ALA A 314 -8.13 -6.22 37.22
C ALA A 314 -8.59 -7.43 36.39
N ARG A 315 -8.14 -8.64 36.75
CA ARG A 315 -8.69 -9.92 36.30
C ARG A 315 -8.97 -10.79 37.54
N LEU A 316 -10.13 -10.56 38.15
CA LEU A 316 -10.85 -11.51 39.00
C LEU A 316 -12.31 -11.54 38.53
#